data_AF-A0A950MYI7-F1
#
_entry.id   AF-A0A950MYI7-F1
#
_cell.length_a   1.000
_cell.length_b   1.000
_cell.length_c   1.000
_cell.angle_alpha   90.00
_cell.angle_beta   90.00
_cell.angle_gamma   90.00
#
_symmetry.space_group_name_H-M   'P 1'
#
loop_
_entity.id
_entity.type
_entity.pdbx_description
1 polymer ?
#
loop_
_entity_poly.entity_id
_entity_poly.type
_entity_poly.pdbx_seq_one_letter_code
_entity_poly.pdbx_strand_id
1 'polypeptide(L)' 'MKLDPSIREAVLAAVPSLRAFAISLSGNVDRADDLVQETLLRALVNIDS' A
#
# COMPACT_ATOMS: atom_id res chain seq x y z
N MET A 1 -9.13 13.73 7.57
CA MET A 1 -8.43 13.48 6.30
C MET A 1 -9.46 13.03 5.27
N LYS A 2 -9.82 13.89 4.31
CA LYS A 2 -10.64 13.47 3.16
C LYS A 2 -9.66 13.32 2.01
N LEU A 3 -9.24 12.08 1.74
CA LEU A 3 -8.45 11.79 0.55
C LEU A 3 -9.26 12.20 -0.68
N ASP A 4 -8.58 12.81 -1.65
CA ASP A 4 -9.15 12.98 -2.97
C ASP A 4 -9.58 11.60 -3.53
N PRO A 5 -10.80 11.44 -4.06
CA PRO A 5 -11.28 10.18 -4.62
C PRO A 5 -10.34 9.57 -5.67
N SER A 6 -9.69 10.40 -6.50
CA SER A 6 -8.75 9.94 -7.52
C SER A 6 -7.48 9.34 -6.91
N ILE A 7 -6.97 9.94 -5.82
CA ILE A 7 -5.82 9.42 -5.09
C ILE A 7 -6.18 8.10 -4.43
N ARG A 8 -7.37 8.01 -3.83
CA ARG A 8 -7.86 6.76 -3.23
C ARG A 8 -7.92 5.63 -4.26
N GLU A 9 -8.46 5.90 -5.45
CA GLU A 9 -8.54 4.93 -6.53
C GLU A 9 -7.15 4.50 -7.03
N ALA A 10 -6.24 5.45 -7.22
CA ALA A 10 -4.87 5.16 -7.64
C ALA A 10 -4.13 4.27 -6.62
N VAL A 11 -4.27 4.56 -5.32
CA VAL A 11 -3.68 3.76 -4.25
C VAL A 11 -4.25 2.34 -4.25
N LEU A 12 -5.58 2.19 -4.34
CA LEU A 12 -6.23 0.88 -4.39
C LEU A 12 -5.80 0.06 -5.63
N ALA A 13 -5.65 0.71 -6.78
CA ALA A 13 -5.19 0.07 -8.01
C ALA A 13 -3.74 -0.45 -7.89
N ALA A 14 -2.90 0.17 -7.06
CA ALA A 14 -1.52 -0.25 -6.83
C ALA A 14 -1.36 -1.41 -5.82
N VAL A 15 -2.39 -1.71 -5.00
CA VAL A 15 -2.29 -2.73 -3.94
C VAL A 15 -1.90 -4.12 -4.47
N PRO A 16 -2.49 -4.64 -5.57
CA PRO A 16 -2.16 -6.00 -6.04
C PRO A 16 -0.71 -6.15 -6.49
N SER A 17 -0.16 -5.16 -7.21
CA SER A 17 1.24 -5.18 -7.66
C SER A 17 2.21 -4.97 -6.50
N LEU A 18 1.88 -4.09 -5.55
CA LEU A 18 2.67 -3.89 -4.33
C LEU A 18 2.72 -5.16 -3.48
N ARG A 19 1.60 -5.89 -3.37
CA ARG A 19 1.54 -7.18 -2.67
C ARG A 19 2.37 -8.26 -3.35
N ALA A 20 2.28 -8.38 -4.68
CA ALA A 20 3.10 -9.32 -5.44
C ALA A 20 4.60 -9.04 -5.26
N PHE A 21 4.99 -7.76 -5.27
CA PHE A 21 6.35 -7.33 -4.99
C PHE A 21 6.77 -7.68 -3.55
N ALA A 22 5.93 -7.40 -2.55
CA ALA A 22 6.22 -7.73 -1.15
C ALA A 22 6.34 -9.23 -0.89
N ILE A 23 5.53 -10.06 -1.57
CA ILE A 23 5.67 -11.53 -1.55
C ILE A 23 7.02 -11.94 -2.15
N SER A 24 7.42 -11.35 -3.29
CA SER A 24 8.72 -11.64 -3.91
C SER A 24 9.91 -11.27 -3.03
N LEU A 25 9.75 -10.22 -2.21
CA LEU A 25 10.79 -9.71 -1.32
C LEU A 25 10.91 -10.54 -0.03
N SER A 26 9.77 -10.94 0.54
CA SER A 26 9.71 -11.55 1.87
C SER A 26 9.64 -13.08 1.84
N GLY A 27 9.21 -13.69 0.72
CA GLY A 27 8.98 -15.12 0.60
C GLY A 27 7.86 -15.67 1.52
N ASN A 28 7.13 -14.79 2.21
CA ASN A 28 6.10 -15.14 3.18
C ASN A 28 4.89 -14.21 3.01
N VAL A 29 3.70 -14.79 2.84
CA VAL A 29 2.47 -14.03 2.54
C VAL A 29 2.04 -13.13 3.70
N ASP A 30 2.07 -13.64 4.93
CA ASP A 30 1.68 -12.86 6.11
C ASP A 30 2.58 -11.64 6.28
N ARG A 31 3.90 -11.86 6.15
CA ARG A 31 4.90 -10.77 6.22
C ARG A 31 4.77 -9.79 5.05
N ALA A 32 4.40 -10.26 3.86
CA ALA A 32 4.15 -9.40 2.72
C ALA A 32 2.96 -8.47 2.99
N ASP A 33 1.88 -8.99 3.57
CA ASP A 33 0.68 -8.23 3.87
C ASP A 33 0.95 -7.17 4.96
N ASP A 34 1.76 -7.49 5.97
CA ASP A 34 2.22 -6.51 6.98
C ASP A 34 3.02 -5.36 6.34
N LEU A 35 3.96 -5.68 5.43
CA LEU A 35 4.77 -4.67 4.73
C LEU A 35 3.92 -3.75 3.85
N VAL A 36 2.92 -4.32 3.16
CA VAL A 36 1.97 -3.55 2.34
C VAL A 36 1.15 -2.62 3.21
N GLN A 37 0.62 -3.10 4.35
CA GLN A 37 -0.16 -2.26 5.27
C GLN A 37 0.65 -1.09 5.81
N GLU A 38 1.85 -1.34 6.34
CA GLU A 38 2.72 -0.28 6.87
C GLU A 38 3.07 0.76 5.79
N THR A 39 3.32 0.29 4.56
CA THR A 39 3.60 1.17 3.42
C THR A 39 2.41 2.05 3.08
N LEU A 40 1.20 1.47 3.04
CA LEU A 40 -0.03 2.23 2.76
C LEU A 40 -0.32 3.24 3.87
N LEU A 41 -0.15 2.87 5.14
CA LEU A 41 -0.32 3.79 6.27
C LEU A 41 0.62 4.99 6.15
N ARG A 42 1.91 4.74 5.87
CA ARG A 42 2.89 5.82 5.65
C ARG A 42 2.54 6.68 4.45
N ALA A 43 2.15 6.06 3.33
CA ALA A 43 1.79 6.79 2.12
C ALA A 43 0.60 7.72 2.38
N LEU A 44 -0.45 7.23 3.04
CA LEU A 44 -1.61 8.06 3.38
C LEU A 44 -1.20 9.23 4.28
N VAL A 45 -0.43 8.99 5.35
CA VAL A 45 0.03 10.09 6.24
C VAL A 45 0.80 11.18 5.50
N ASN A 46 1.56 10.83 4.45
CA ASN A 46 2.40 11.79 3.71
C ASN A 46 1.75 12.39 2.46
N ILE A 47 0.65 11.84 1.96
CA ILE A 47 -0.03 12.31 0.73
C ILE A 47 -0.68 13.69 0.89
N ASP A 48 -1.11 14.03 2.11
CA ASP A 48 -1.77 15.31 2.42
C ASP A 48 -0.84 16.30 3.14
N SER A 49 0.46 15.99 3.26
CA SER A 49 1.42 16.76 4.08
C SER A 49 2.23 17.80 3.32
#